data_AF-A0A7K3XNQ5-F1
#
_entry.id   AF-A0A7K3XNQ5-F1
#
_cell.length_a   1.000
_cell.length_b   1.000
_cell.length_c   1.000
_cell.angle_alpha   90.00
_cell.angle_beta   90.00
_cell.angle_gamma   90.00
#
_symmetry.space_group_name_H-M   'P 1'
#
loop_
_entity.id
_entity.type
_entity.pdbx_description
1 polymer ?
#
loop_
_entity_poly.entity_id
_entity_poly.type
_entity_poly.pdbx_seq_one_letter_code
_entity_poly.pdbx_strand_id
1 'polypeptide(L)'
;MRALLITILFVLITGNLFAQQLFLLAGQSNAVGQGDSVKSVKCLPGTAFEFDATANQFIALKDPAGKPWKLFQKAGTGSVAPALAKRLNELTGKQIYMVTAARGGASCCRKAEMSNYDTWDTSGKLFDLAIEKTRMAEKKAGLPLSGIIWMQGERDANAILAGQMTKAEYEAALESV
;
A
#
# COMPACT_ATOMS: atom_id res chain seq x y z
N MET A 1 34.44 -53.86 -13.31
CA MET A 1 34.02 -52.67 -14.10
C MET A 1 32.87 -51.99 -13.37
N ARG A 2 32.91 -50.66 -13.33
CA ARG A 2 32.25 -49.77 -12.38
C ARG A 2 30.72 -49.74 -12.57
N ALA A 3 29.97 -49.94 -11.49
CA ALA A 3 28.56 -49.59 -11.41
C ALA A 3 28.46 -48.06 -11.29
N LEU A 4 27.92 -47.42 -12.33
CA LEU A 4 27.69 -45.98 -12.35
C LEU A 4 26.33 -45.71 -11.68
N LEU A 5 26.36 -45.28 -10.42
CA LEU A 5 25.17 -44.83 -9.69
C LEU A 5 24.76 -43.46 -10.25
N ILE A 6 23.69 -43.40 -11.05
CA ILE A 6 23.10 -42.14 -11.53
C ILE A 6 22.20 -41.62 -10.43
N THR A 7 22.74 -40.76 -9.56
CA THR A 7 21.94 -39.97 -8.63
C THR A 7 21.30 -38.82 -9.41
N ILE A 8 20.06 -39.00 -9.87
CA ILE A 8 19.25 -37.89 -10.40
C ILE A 8 18.82 -37.03 -9.22
N LEU A 9 19.58 -35.98 -8.96
CA LEU A 9 19.18 -34.90 -8.06
C LEU A 9 18.09 -34.09 -8.78
N PHE A 10 16.83 -34.44 -8.55
CA PHE A 10 15.70 -33.57 -8.88
C PHE A 10 15.75 -32.37 -7.93
N VAL A 11 16.58 -31.38 -8.28
CA VAL A 11 16.41 -30.03 -7.73
C VAL A 11 15.16 -29.48 -8.41
N LEU A 12 14.01 -29.76 -7.81
CA LEU A 12 12.84 -28.91 -7.99
C LEU A 12 13.24 -27.56 -7.38
N ILE A 13 13.86 -26.71 -8.19
CA ILE A 13 13.93 -25.29 -7.93
C ILE A 13 12.46 -24.86 -7.93
N THR A 14 11.84 -24.89 -6.76
CA THR A 14 10.57 -24.23 -6.53
C THR A 14 10.87 -22.74 -6.67
N GLY A 15 10.79 -22.25 -7.91
CA GLY A 15 10.79 -20.83 -8.24
C GLY A 15 9.55 -20.19 -7.62
N ASN A 16 9.62 -19.94 -6.32
CA ASN A 16 8.57 -19.36 -5.50
C ASN A 16 9.16 -18.48 -4.38
N LEU A 17 10.47 -18.18 -4.45
CA LEU A 17 11.18 -17.46 -3.40
C LEU A 17 10.85 -15.96 -3.32
N PHE A 18 10.14 -15.40 -4.30
CA PHE A 18 9.69 -14.00 -4.29
C PHE A 18 8.28 -13.84 -4.84
N ALA A 19 7.32 -14.63 -4.35
CA ALA A 19 5.93 -14.32 -4.65
C ALA A 19 5.58 -12.96 -4.03
N GLN A 20 4.91 -12.09 -4.79
CA GLN A 20 4.53 -10.76 -4.36
C GLN A 20 3.52 -10.86 -3.21
N GLN A 21 3.87 -10.35 -2.04
CA GLN A 21 3.10 -10.57 -0.81
C GLN A 21 2.91 -9.31 0.03
N LEU A 22 3.84 -8.36 0.02
CA LEU A 22 3.75 -7.13 0.82
C LEU A 22 3.53 -5.93 -0.09
N PHE A 23 2.43 -5.21 0.09
CA PHE A 23 2.04 -4.11 -0.78
C PHE A 23 1.74 -2.84 0.02
N LEU A 24 2.22 -1.71 -0.48
CA LEU A 24 1.89 -0.38 0.05
C LEU A 24 0.66 0.16 -0.68
N LEU A 25 -0.34 0.63 0.05
CA LEU A 25 -1.44 1.44 -0.48
C LEU A 25 -1.30 2.87 0.03
N ALA A 26 -0.96 3.79 -0.87
CA ALA A 26 -0.66 5.18 -0.56
C ALA A 26 -1.47 6.15 -1.44
N GLY A 27 -1.52 7.41 -1.01
CA GLY A 27 -2.25 8.48 -1.70
C GLY A 27 -3.23 9.21 -0.78
N GLN A 28 -4.40 9.59 -1.32
CA GLN A 28 -5.37 10.43 -0.64
C GLN A 28 -6.67 9.71 -0.25
N SER A 29 -7.81 10.41 -0.20
CA SER A 29 -9.10 9.90 0.29
C SER A 29 -9.54 8.60 -0.38
N ASN A 30 -9.32 8.43 -1.68
CA ASN A 30 -9.70 7.21 -2.38
C ASN A 30 -8.76 6.02 -2.07
N ALA A 31 -7.49 6.28 -1.71
CA ALA A 31 -6.61 5.27 -1.13
C ALA A 31 -6.97 4.95 0.33
N VAL A 32 -7.42 5.94 1.12
CA VAL A 32 -7.94 5.72 2.48
C VAL A 32 -9.16 4.81 2.44
N GLY A 33 -10.15 5.14 1.61
CA GLY A 33 -11.41 4.42 1.49
C GLY A 33 -12.61 5.36 1.61
N GLN A 34 -13.41 5.42 0.56
CA GLN A 34 -14.66 6.17 0.46
C GLN A 34 -15.82 5.31 -0.08
N GLY A 35 -15.65 3.99 -0.06
CA GLY A 35 -16.66 3.03 -0.52
C GLY A 35 -17.67 2.68 0.56
N ASP A 36 -18.44 1.61 0.34
CA ASP A 36 -19.42 1.07 1.29
C ASP A 36 -18.83 -0.14 2.03
N SER A 37 -18.60 -0.01 3.34
CA SER A 37 -18.02 -1.09 4.15
C SER A 37 -18.95 -2.28 4.34
N VAL A 38 -20.28 -2.09 4.24
CA VAL A 38 -21.27 -3.17 4.35
C VAL A 38 -21.18 -4.12 3.17
N LYS A 39 -20.82 -3.60 1.99
CA LYS A 39 -20.62 -4.36 0.75
C LYS A 39 -19.17 -4.81 0.56
N SER A 40 -18.29 -4.54 1.51
CA SER A 40 -16.87 -4.90 1.40
C SER A 40 -16.71 -6.41 1.33
N VAL A 41 -15.79 -6.85 0.47
CA VAL A 41 -15.46 -8.27 0.36
C VAL A 41 -14.70 -8.73 1.60
N LYS A 42 -14.94 -9.98 2.01
CA LYS A 42 -14.27 -10.59 3.16
C LYS A 42 -13.16 -11.49 2.67
N CYS A 43 -11.95 -11.27 3.17
CA CYS A 43 -10.83 -12.20 2.99
C CYS A 43 -11.05 -13.44 3.85
N LEU A 44 -10.58 -14.60 3.38
CA LEU A 44 -10.63 -15.82 4.18
C LEU A 44 -9.69 -15.69 5.40
N PRO A 45 -10.01 -16.29 6.55
CA PRO A 45 -9.12 -16.28 7.71
C PRO A 45 -7.71 -16.75 7.34
N GLY A 46 -6.70 -15.99 7.77
CA GLY A 46 -5.28 -16.33 7.53
C GLY A 46 -4.75 -16.02 6.14
N THR A 47 -5.52 -15.37 5.26
CA THR A 47 -5.10 -15.10 3.87
C THR A 47 -4.66 -13.66 3.59
N ALA A 48 -5.20 -12.69 4.32
CA ALA A 48 -4.88 -11.28 4.11
C ALA A 48 -4.76 -10.52 5.44
N PHE A 49 -3.77 -9.65 5.51
CA PHE A 49 -3.41 -8.91 6.71
C PHE A 49 -3.17 -7.44 6.43
N GLU A 50 -3.43 -6.58 7.41
CA GLU A 50 -2.98 -5.19 7.41
C GLU A 50 -1.97 -4.94 8.53
N PHE A 51 -1.01 -4.04 8.27
CA PHE A 51 -0.01 -3.66 9.26
C PHE A 51 -0.52 -2.56 10.20
N ASP A 52 -0.62 -2.89 11.50
CA ASP A 52 -0.81 -1.93 12.58
C ASP A 52 0.56 -1.49 13.10
N ALA A 53 0.99 -0.30 12.68
CA ALA A 53 2.28 0.26 13.06
C ALA A 53 2.35 0.73 14.52
N THR A 54 1.22 1.06 15.14
CA THR A 54 1.17 1.47 16.56
C THR A 54 1.44 0.28 17.46
N ALA A 55 0.85 -0.88 17.15
CA ALA A 55 1.08 -2.13 17.87
C ALA A 55 2.21 -3.00 17.28
N ASN A 56 2.84 -2.55 16.18
CA ASN A 56 3.89 -3.26 15.44
C ASN A 56 3.53 -4.73 15.15
N GLN A 57 2.35 -4.96 14.56
CA GLN A 57 1.81 -6.29 14.27
C GLN A 57 0.98 -6.32 12.99
N PHE A 58 0.80 -7.52 12.45
CA PHE A 58 -0.17 -7.77 11.39
C PHE A 58 -1.46 -8.31 11.99
N ILE A 59 -2.58 -7.76 11.56
CA ILE A 59 -3.92 -8.23 11.93
C ILE A 59 -4.71 -8.61 10.69
N ALA A 60 -5.77 -9.39 10.83
CA ALA A 60 -6.62 -9.76 9.71
C ALA A 60 -7.16 -8.51 8.99
N LEU A 61 -6.97 -8.44 7.68
CA LEU A 61 -7.45 -7.34 6.85
C LEU A 61 -8.98 -7.40 6.72
N LYS A 62 -9.64 -6.29 7.04
CA LYS A 62 -11.07 -6.07 6.81
C LYS A 62 -11.35 -4.58 6.77
N ASP A 63 -12.44 -4.19 6.10
CA ASP A 63 -12.91 -2.83 6.19
C ASP A 63 -13.61 -2.52 7.52
N PRO A 64 -13.55 -1.27 8.01
CA PRO A 64 -12.75 -0.16 7.45
C PRO A 64 -11.25 -0.36 7.65
N ALA A 65 -10.50 -0.37 6.54
CA ALA A 65 -9.08 -0.68 6.54
C ALA A 65 -8.22 0.48 7.02
N GLY A 66 -6.99 0.16 7.40
CA GLY A 66 -6.02 1.08 7.96
C GLY A 66 -6.10 1.24 9.47
N LYS A 67 -5.08 1.91 9.99
CA LYS A 67 -4.92 2.25 11.40
C LYS A 67 -4.36 3.67 11.49
N PRO A 68 -4.89 4.51 12.37
CA PRO A 68 -4.29 5.82 12.61
C PRO A 68 -2.84 5.62 13.05
N TRP A 69 -1.92 6.28 12.36
CA TRP A 69 -0.51 6.28 12.73
C TRP A 69 0.16 7.53 12.18
N LYS A 70 0.65 8.38 13.08
CA LYS A 70 1.16 9.73 12.77
C LYS A 70 0.15 10.49 11.90
N LEU A 71 0.46 10.74 10.63
CA LEU A 71 -0.43 11.47 9.72
C LEU A 71 -1.43 10.56 9.00
N PHE A 72 -1.17 9.27 8.84
CA PHE A 72 -2.04 8.38 8.09
C PHE A 72 -3.34 8.07 8.82
N GLN A 73 -4.37 7.86 8.02
CA GLN A 73 -5.74 7.70 8.48
C GLN A 73 -6.21 6.26 8.34
N LYS A 74 -7.10 5.87 9.25
CA LYS A 74 -7.98 4.71 9.05
C LYS A 74 -9.19 5.16 8.23
N ALA A 75 -9.68 4.29 7.36
CA ALA A 75 -10.92 4.50 6.63
C ALA A 75 -12.11 4.69 7.57
N GLY A 76 -13.02 5.59 7.21
CA GLY A 76 -14.36 5.65 7.82
C GLY A 76 -15.30 4.58 7.25
N THR A 77 -15.03 4.11 6.03
CA THR A 77 -15.92 3.25 5.24
C THR A 77 -15.16 2.16 4.48
N GLY A 78 -15.68 1.68 3.34
CA GLY A 78 -15.03 0.65 2.52
C GLY A 78 -13.82 1.16 1.75
N SER A 79 -12.83 0.29 1.53
CA SER A 79 -11.60 0.58 0.78
C SER A 79 -11.33 -0.45 -0.31
N VAL A 80 -10.34 -0.20 -1.16
CA VAL A 80 -9.91 -1.18 -2.18
C VAL A 80 -9.11 -2.35 -1.58
N ALA A 81 -8.57 -2.19 -0.37
CA ALA A 81 -7.57 -3.11 0.18
C ALA A 81 -8.08 -4.56 0.32
N PRO A 82 -9.27 -4.84 0.88
CA PRO A 82 -9.76 -6.22 0.97
C PRO A 82 -9.99 -6.87 -0.39
N ALA A 83 -10.51 -6.12 -1.37
CA ALA A 83 -10.75 -6.64 -2.72
C ALA A 83 -9.45 -6.99 -3.45
N LEU A 84 -8.47 -6.09 -3.39
CA LEU A 84 -7.15 -6.32 -3.96
C LEU A 84 -6.46 -7.53 -3.31
N ALA A 85 -6.40 -7.56 -1.98
CA ALA A 85 -5.71 -8.62 -1.25
C ALA A 85 -6.37 -9.99 -1.46
N LYS A 86 -7.71 -10.05 -1.46
CA LYS A 86 -8.45 -11.29 -1.78
C LYS A 86 -8.09 -11.78 -3.17
N ARG A 87 -8.09 -10.88 -4.18
CA ARG A 87 -7.80 -11.29 -5.56
C ARG A 87 -6.36 -11.75 -5.73
N LEU A 88 -5.40 -11.06 -5.11
CA LEU A 88 -3.99 -11.48 -5.12
C LEU A 88 -3.79 -12.83 -4.43
N ASN A 89 -4.46 -13.07 -3.30
CA ASN A 89 -4.43 -14.37 -2.64
C ASN A 89 -4.99 -15.48 -3.54
N GLU A 90 -6.13 -15.28 -4.19
CA GLU A 90 -6.72 -16.26 -5.11
C GLU A 90 -5.81 -16.62 -6.29
N LEU A 91 -5.12 -15.62 -6.84
CA LEU A 91 -4.24 -15.79 -7.99
C LEU A 91 -2.91 -16.48 -7.63
N THR A 92 -2.41 -16.25 -6.41
CA THR A 92 -1.05 -16.67 -6.02
C THR A 92 -1.03 -17.82 -5.01
N GLY A 93 -2.13 -18.05 -4.30
CA GLY A 93 -2.20 -18.92 -3.13
C GLY A 93 -1.40 -18.41 -1.91
N LYS A 94 -0.88 -17.17 -1.93
CA LYS A 94 -0.01 -16.63 -0.88
C LYS A 94 -0.77 -15.74 0.09
N GLN A 95 -0.26 -15.64 1.32
CA GLN A 95 -0.72 -14.62 2.26
C GLN A 95 -0.34 -13.24 1.76
N ILE A 96 -1.30 -12.31 1.81
CA ILE A 96 -1.11 -10.92 1.36
C ILE A 96 -1.07 -9.98 2.56
N TYR A 97 -0.08 -9.10 2.59
CA TYR A 97 0.18 -8.13 3.64
C TYR A 97 0.06 -6.73 3.06
N MET A 98 -0.88 -5.96 3.60
CA MET A 98 -1.14 -4.59 3.17
C MET A 98 -0.56 -3.60 4.18
N VAL A 99 0.20 -2.63 3.68
CA VAL A 99 0.62 -1.44 4.43
C VAL A 99 -0.20 -0.28 3.92
N THR A 100 -1.13 0.22 4.72
CA THR A 100 -1.96 1.38 4.34
C THR A 100 -1.31 2.67 4.85
N ALA A 101 -0.97 3.57 3.94
CA ALA A 101 -0.29 4.83 4.20
C ALA A 101 -0.94 5.95 3.39
N ALA A 102 -2.20 6.26 3.69
CA ALA A 102 -2.97 7.26 2.95
C ALA A 102 -3.51 8.35 3.89
N ARG A 103 -3.67 9.56 3.33
CA ARG A 103 -4.17 10.74 4.04
C ARG A 103 -5.21 11.45 3.18
N GLY A 104 -6.47 11.41 3.59
CA GLY A 104 -7.55 12.14 2.93
C GLY A 104 -7.24 13.64 2.86
N GLY A 105 -7.42 14.24 1.68
CA GLY A 105 -7.17 15.66 1.43
C GLY A 105 -5.73 16.04 1.12
N ALA A 106 -4.76 15.12 1.26
CA ALA A 106 -3.37 15.36 0.91
C ALA A 106 -3.17 15.66 -0.58
N SER A 107 -2.19 16.52 -0.86
CA SER A 107 -1.76 16.89 -2.22
C SER A 107 -0.52 16.10 -2.64
N CYS A 108 -0.30 15.98 -3.95
CA CYS A 108 0.96 15.48 -4.51
C CYS A 108 2.00 16.59 -4.52
N CYS A 109 1.60 17.76 -5.02
CA CYS A 109 2.41 18.94 -5.14
C CYS A 109 2.15 19.88 -3.97
N ARG A 110 3.22 20.45 -3.40
CA ARG A 110 3.13 21.45 -2.32
C ARG A 110 2.23 22.64 -2.66
N LYS A 111 2.15 23.05 -3.92
CA LYS A 111 1.27 24.15 -4.36
C LYS A 111 -0.22 23.87 -4.18
N ALA A 112 -0.62 22.61 -4.18
CA ALA A 112 -2.00 22.18 -3.95
C ALA A 112 -2.29 21.87 -2.49
N GLU A 113 -1.33 22.05 -1.59
CA GLU A 113 -1.51 21.71 -0.18
C GLU A 113 -2.53 22.62 0.50
N MET A 114 -3.40 22.01 1.29
CA MET A 114 -4.28 22.69 2.24
C MET A 114 -3.75 22.51 3.66
N SER A 115 -4.00 23.51 4.51
CA SER A 115 -3.62 23.43 5.93
C SER A 115 -4.17 22.16 6.59
N ASN A 116 -3.33 21.49 7.38
CA ASN A 116 -3.63 20.27 8.16
C ASN A 116 -3.72 18.94 7.39
N TYR A 117 -3.47 18.94 6.07
CA TYR A 117 -3.49 17.70 5.28
C TYR A 117 -2.11 17.20 4.88
N ASP A 118 -1.09 18.07 4.91
CA ASP A 118 0.27 17.77 4.45
C ASP A 118 0.30 17.44 2.93
N THR A 119 1.49 17.21 2.40
CA THR A 119 1.76 16.92 0.99
C THR A 119 2.68 15.70 0.87
N TRP A 120 2.58 15.05 -0.28
CA TRP A 120 3.48 13.97 -0.69
C TRP A 120 4.78 14.49 -1.33
N ASP A 121 4.82 15.78 -1.68
CA ASP A 121 6.01 16.49 -2.13
C ASP A 121 7.16 16.39 -1.11
N THR A 122 8.40 16.53 -1.58
CA THR A 122 9.62 16.49 -0.75
C THR A 122 9.65 17.50 0.40
N SER A 123 8.84 18.56 0.34
CA SER A 123 8.67 19.53 1.44
C SER A 123 7.70 19.07 2.54
N GLY A 124 6.90 18.03 2.27
CA GLY A 124 5.96 17.43 3.20
C GLY A 124 6.57 16.27 4.00
N LYS A 125 5.72 15.60 4.79
CA LYS A 125 6.17 14.46 5.64
C LYS A 125 5.61 13.12 5.20
N LEU A 126 4.59 13.10 4.34
CA LEU A 126 3.84 11.86 4.06
C LEU A 126 4.73 10.79 3.41
N PHE A 127 5.63 11.19 2.52
CA PHE A 127 6.53 10.26 1.82
C PHE A 127 7.48 9.53 2.79
N ASP A 128 8.24 10.28 3.60
CA ASP A 128 9.16 9.72 4.59
C ASP A 128 8.44 8.82 5.60
N LEU A 129 7.24 9.23 6.04
CA LEU A 129 6.42 8.42 6.94
C LEU A 129 5.93 7.12 6.26
N ALA A 130 5.63 7.14 4.96
CA ALA A 130 5.23 5.94 4.23
C ALA A 130 6.41 4.97 4.09
N ILE A 131 7.62 5.49 3.83
CA ILE A 131 8.86 4.70 3.86
C ILE A 131 9.04 4.06 5.22
N GLU A 132 9.00 4.86 6.30
CA GLU A 132 9.18 4.35 7.67
C GLU A 132 8.18 3.24 8.00
N LYS A 133 6.89 3.47 7.74
CA LYS A 133 5.83 2.49 8.00
C LYS A 133 6.04 1.20 7.19
N THR A 134 6.49 1.34 5.95
CA THR A 134 6.78 0.20 5.07
C THR A 134 7.98 -0.59 5.57
N ARG A 135 9.07 0.07 5.98
CA ARG A 135 10.26 -0.61 6.54
C ARG A 135 9.92 -1.35 7.83
N MET A 136 9.06 -0.80 8.68
CA MET A 136 8.55 -1.49 9.87
C MET A 136 7.80 -2.77 9.48
N ALA A 137 6.93 -2.70 8.48
CA ALA A 137 6.14 -3.83 7.99
C ALA A 137 7.03 -4.91 7.35
N GLU A 138 7.99 -4.53 6.50
CA GLU A 138 8.96 -5.45 5.90
C GLU A 138 9.75 -6.20 6.97
N LYS A 139 10.27 -5.49 7.98
CA LYS A 139 10.98 -6.09 9.11
C LYS A 139 10.07 -7.04 9.90
N LYS A 140 8.81 -6.68 10.11
CA LYS A 140 7.85 -7.51 10.85
C LYS A 140 7.47 -8.78 10.08
N ALA A 141 7.31 -8.67 8.76
CA ALA A 141 6.92 -9.79 7.90
C ALA A 141 8.10 -10.68 7.50
N GLY A 142 9.33 -10.16 7.52
CA GLY A 142 10.48 -10.81 6.89
C GLY A 142 10.34 -10.85 5.35
N LEU A 143 9.60 -9.92 4.77
CA LEU A 143 9.28 -9.86 3.34
C LEU A 143 9.64 -8.49 2.78
N PRO A 144 10.22 -8.40 1.57
CA PRO A 144 10.42 -7.12 0.90
C PRO A 144 9.10 -6.57 0.33
N LEU A 145 9.03 -5.25 0.16
CA LEU A 145 7.96 -4.59 -0.57
C LEU A 145 7.88 -5.14 -2.00
N SER A 146 6.70 -5.63 -2.37
CA SER A 146 6.41 -6.25 -3.65
C SER A 146 5.82 -5.27 -4.66
N GLY A 147 5.17 -4.20 -4.19
CA GLY A 147 4.60 -3.19 -5.06
C GLY A 147 3.90 -2.06 -4.29
N ILE A 148 3.63 -0.97 -5.00
CA ILE A 148 2.94 0.22 -4.49
C ILE A 148 1.67 0.42 -5.31
N ILE A 149 0.57 0.64 -4.60
CA ILE A 149 -0.71 1.08 -5.14
C ILE A 149 -0.86 2.53 -4.75
N TRP A 150 -0.82 3.41 -5.75
CA TRP A 150 -0.91 4.85 -5.58
C TRP A 150 -2.26 5.35 -6.10
N MET A 151 -3.07 5.97 -5.22
CA MET A 151 -4.34 6.59 -5.62
C MET A 151 -4.40 8.03 -5.13
N GLN A 152 -4.05 8.95 -6.02
CA GLN A 152 -3.91 10.37 -5.73
C GLN A 152 -4.23 11.20 -6.98
N GLY A 153 -4.66 12.45 -6.80
CA GLY A 153 -4.65 13.45 -7.87
C GLY A 153 -5.77 14.48 -7.76
N GLU A 154 -6.83 14.18 -7.02
CA GLU A 154 -8.03 15.02 -7.01
C GLU A 154 -7.79 16.37 -6.32
N ARG A 155 -6.88 16.42 -5.33
CA ARG A 155 -6.49 17.70 -4.71
C ARG A 155 -5.76 18.60 -5.71
N ASP A 156 -4.77 18.06 -6.40
CA ASP A 156 -3.96 18.75 -7.40
C ASP A 156 -4.79 19.16 -8.61
N ALA A 157 -5.71 18.30 -9.06
CA ALA A 157 -6.66 18.63 -10.13
C ALA A 157 -7.51 19.87 -9.78
N ASN A 158 -7.98 19.97 -8.53
CA ASN A 158 -8.71 21.16 -8.07
C ASN A 158 -7.81 22.41 -8.06
N ALA A 159 -6.54 22.28 -7.67
CA ALA A 159 -5.59 23.40 -7.69
C ALA A 159 -5.26 23.86 -9.12
N ILE A 160 -5.16 22.92 -10.08
CA ILE A 160 -5.01 23.22 -11.50
C ILE A 160 -6.23 24.00 -12.01
N LEU A 161 -7.44 23.54 -11.71
CA LEU A 161 -8.67 24.23 -12.10
C LEU A 161 -8.79 25.63 -11.48
N ALA A 162 -8.24 25.82 -10.28
CA ALA A 162 -8.19 27.11 -9.60
C ALA A 162 -7.04 28.03 -10.07
N GLY A 163 -6.20 27.57 -11.02
CA GLY A 163 -5.04 28.33 -11.51
C GLY A 163 -3.89 28.47 -10.52
N GLN A 164 -3.86 27.65 -9.45
CA GLN A 164 -2.82 27.67 -8.43
C GLN A 164 -1.55 26.92 -8.85
N MET A 165 -1.71 25.96 -9.76
CA MET A 165 -0.61 25.19 -10.34
C MET A 165 -0.96 24.72 -11.76
N THR A 166 0.01 24.14 -12.45
CA THR A 166 -0.11 23.61 -13.81
C THR A 166 -0.05 22.08 -13.83
N LYS A 167 -0.45 21.47 -14.95
CA LYS A 167 -0.31 20.02 -15.16
C LYS A 167 1.15 19.55 -15.11
N ALA A 168 2.06 20.33 -15.70
CA ALA A 168 3.50 20.02 -15.69
C ALA A 168 4.07 20.03 -14.26
N GLU A 169 3.59 20.93 -13.39
CA GLU A 169 4.00 20.94 -11.98
C GLU A 169 3.47 19.74 -11.20
N TYR A 170 2.28 19.22 -11.56
CA TYR A 170 1.78 17.96 -11.00
C TYR A 170 2.62 16.77 -11.44
N GLU A 171 2.95 16.67 -12.75
CA GLU A 171 3.80 15.61 -13.29
C GLU A 171 5.18 15.61 -12.64
N ALA A 172 5.82 16.79 -12.55
CA ALA A 172 7.11 16.94 -11.88
C ALA A 172 7.05 16.56 -10.40
N ALA A 173 5.97 16.93 -9.69
CA ALA A 173 5.78 16.52 -8.32
C ALA A 173 5.65 14.99 -8.21
N LEU A 174 4.82 14.36 -9.05
CA LEU A 174 4.59 12.91 -9.05
C LEU A 174 5.87 12.10 -9.32
N GLU A 175 6.75 12.58 -10.22
CA GLU A 175 8.03 11.94 -10.51
C GLU A 175 9.07 12.12 -9.39
N SER A 176 8.89 13.12 -8.54
CA SER A 176 9.78 13.41 -7.41
C SER A 176 9.41 12.69 -6.12
N VAL A 177 8.25 12.03 -6.10
CA VAL A 177 7.80 11.15 -5.00
C VAL A 177 8.33 9.75 -5.22
#